data_AF-Q5C3Z6-F1
#
_entry.id   AF-Q5C3Z6-F1
#
_cell.length_a   1.000
_cell.length_b   1.000
_cell.length_c   1.000
_cell.angle_alpha   90.00
_cell.angle_beta   90.00
_cell.angle_gamma   90.00
#
_symmetry.space_group_name_H-M   'P 1'
#
loop_
_entity.id
_entity.type
_entity.pdbx_description
1 polymer ?
#
loop_
_entity_poly.entity_id
_entity_poly.type
_entity_poly.pdbx_seq_one_letter_code
_entity_poly.pdbx_strand_id
1 'polypeptide(L)'
;RLTEELRSIRDQTASELEEYKIQMEETFENKLGQLKSSANFSAEDACRQRSELLMARKRADDLSHDLSKKIAELELLQRRVTDLEGQLSDERRDFEAQLLFQRQEVERLKEELEESFREFTDLMNTKIALDQEILMYRKMLEGEESRLNLTPASRDSPFNIHTVKRRRIDGDYDGDDSTVNLTGSSYSSSRSRFAYRVSSTARGPVEFFKEQDIHGKWIKIYNSSTEEVNLGSWELVHEADGHETRFKFSRTFSLKPGTTCTIWSQDAEGNSHNPPSDITMKNKSFHPGTEVTILLLDADGEEQTKCTVKREKVRPSVVNFDRKSGVRGHDEKCHLM
;
A
#
# COMPACT_ATOMS: atom_id res chain seq x y z
N ARG A 1 91.58 57.71 -71.00
CA ARG A 1 90.72 56.76 -71.76
C ARG A 1 90.89 55.33 -71.26
N LEU A 2 91.94 54.58 -71.60
CA LEU A 2 92.11 53.18 -71.13
C LEU A 2 92.20 52.97 -69.60
N THR A 3 92.95 53.83 -68.90
CA THR A 3 93.05 53.80 -67.43
C THR A 3 91.74 54.13 -66.71
N GLU A 4 90.90 54.91 -67.38
CA GLU A 4 89.61 55.39 -66.89
C GLU A 4 88.53 54.31 -67.07
N GLU A 5 88.58 53.58 -68.19
CA GLU A 5 87.76 52.39 -68.43
C GLU A 5 88.11 51.23 -67.47
N LEU A 6 89.40 50.96 -67.22
CA LEU A 6 89.81 49.94 -66.25
C LEU A 6 89.39 50.28 -64.82
N ARG A 7 89.45 51.56 -64.44
CA ARG A 7 88.96 52.02 -63.14
C ARG A 7 87.44 51.87 -63.04
N SER A 8 86.72 52.23 -64.10
CA SER A 8 85.26 52.07 -64.19
C SER A 8 84.85 50.60 -64.05
N ILE A 9 85.50 49.67 -64.77
CA ILE A 9 85.22 48.23 -64.69
C ILE A 9 85.49 47.71 -63.27
N ARG A 10 86.60 48.13 -62.63
CA ARG A 10 86.91 47.71 -61.26
C ARG A 10 85.90 48.24 -60.25
N ASP A 11 85.47 49.48 -60.39
CA ASP A 11 84.50 50.08 -59.48
C ASP A 11 83.10 49.46 -59.71
N GLN A 12 82.75 49.10 -60.95
CA GLN A 12 81.55 48.33 -61.30
C GLN A 12 81.58 46.92 -60.70
N THR A 13 82.68 46.17 -60.85
CA THR A 13 82.79 44.82 -60.27
C THR A 13 82.80 44.84 -58.75
N ALA A 14 83.39 45.87 -58.13
CA ALA A 14 83.32 46.08 -56.69
C ALA A 14 81.89 46.39 -56.22
N SER A 15 81.13 47.19 -56.98
CA SER A 15 79.71 47.46 -56.71
C SER A 15 78.87 46.19 -56.82
N GLU A 16 79.03 45.42 -57.90
CA GLU A 16 78.32 44.16 -58.12
C GLU A 16 78.62 43.11 -57.04
N LEU A 17 79.88 43.04 -56.58
CA LEU A 17 80.28 42.17 -55.46
C LEU A 17 79.63 42.58 -54.14
N GLU A 18 79.57 43.88 -53.85
CA GLU A 18 78.92 44.36 -52.62
C GLU A 18 77.40 44.17 -52.67
N GLU A 19 76.77 44.43 -53.83
CA GLU A 19 75.35 44.13 -54.04
C GLU A 19 75.05 42.64 -53.87
N TYR A 20 75.89 41.76 -54.44
CA TYR A 20 75.75 40.31 -54.28
C TYR A 20 75.90 39.88 -52.82
N LYS A 21 76.85 40.47 -52.08
CA LYS A 21 77.04 40.22 -50.65
C LYS A 21 75.82 40.66 -49.83
N ILE A 22 75.30 41.86 -50.08
CA ILE A 22 74.11 42.38 -49.39
C ILE A 22 72.90 41.48 -49.67
N GLN A 23 72.68 41.10 -50.93
CA GLN A 23 71.60 40.17 -51.30
C GLN A 23 71.78 38.80 -50.62
N MET A 24 73.01 38.30 -50.53
CA MET A 24 73.31 37.06 -49.84
C MET A 24 73.02 37.16 -48.33
N GLU A 25 73.46 38.22 -47.67
CA GLU A 25 73.19 38.48 -46.25
C GLU A 25 71.69 38.61 -45.99
N GLU A 26 70.96 39.36 -46.83
CA GLU A 26 69.51 39.52 -46.73
C GLU A 26 68.77 38.19 -46.92
N THR A 27 69.16 37.36 -47.89
CA THR A 27 68.54 36.04 -48.09
C THR A 27 68.81 35.09 -46.91
N PHE A 28 70.01 35.10 -46.34
CA PHE A 28 70.33 34.32 -45.15
C PHE A 28 69.56 34.81 -43.93
N GLU A 29 69.52 36.13 -43.70
CA GLU A 29 68.79 36.72 -42.58
C GLU A 29 67.30 36.42 -42.70
N ASN A 30 66.71 36.55 -43.89
CA ASN A 30 65.33 36.17 -44.16
C ASN A 30 65.08 34.68 -43.90
N LYS A 31 65.97 33.79 -44.36
CA LYS A 31 65.81 32.33 -44.15
C LYS A 31 65.94 31.96 -42.67
N LEU A 32 66.87 32.58 -41.97
CA LEU A 32 67.13 32.35 -40.55
C LEU A 32 65.99 32.91 -39.70
N GLY A 33 65.43 34.06 -40.09
CA GLY A 33 64.20 34.62 -39.53
C GLY A 33 63.00 33.70 -39.73
N GLN A 34 62.80 33.17 -40.94
CA GLN A 34 61.72 32.20 -41.23
C GLN A 34 61.87 30.92 -40.39
N LEU A 35 63.07 30.36 -40.29
CA LEU A 35 63.33 29.16 -39.48
C LEU A 35 63.09 29.43 -37.99
N LYS A 36 63.55 30.57 -37.47
CA LYS A 36 63.28 30.98 -36.07
C LYS A 36 61.79 31.14 -35.81
N SER A 37 61.06 31.84 -36.68
CA SER A 37 59.61 32.02 -36.57
C SER A 37 58.86 30.70 -36.64
N SER A 38 59.26 29.80 -37.55
CA SER A 38 58.68 28.45 -37.65
C SER A 38 58.98 27.59 -36.41
N ALA A 39 60.21 27.65 -35.89
CA ALA A 39 60.59 26.94 -34.66
C ALA A 39 59.84 27.47 -33.43
N ASN A 40 59.68 28.80 -33.31
CA ASN A 40 58.91 29.42 -32.24
C ASN A 40 57.43 29.00 -32.32
N PHE A 41 56.82 29.06 -33.50
CA PHE A 41 55.44 28.62 -33.70
C PHE A 41 55.26 27.13 -33.34
N SER A 42 56.17 26.26 -33.78
CA SER A 42 56.13 24.84 -33.44
C SER A 42 56.31 24.59 -31.94
N ALA A 43 57.15 25.36 -31.26
CA ALA A 43 57.33 25.26 -29.81
C ALA A 43 56.09 25.73 -29.03
N GLU A 44 55.46 26.83 -29.46
CA GLU A 44 54.20 27.32 -28.90
C GLU A 44 53.07 26.30 -29.08
N ASP A 45 52.93 25.72 -30.27
CA ASP A 45 51.90 24.72 -30.55
C ASP A 45 52.13 23.43 -29.72
N ALA A 46 53.39 22.98 -29.58
CA ALA A 46 53.73 21.86 -28.70
C ALA A 46 53.41 22.16 -27.22
N CYS A 47 53.67 23.38 -26.75
CA CYS A 47 53.29 23.83 -25.41
C CYS A 47 51.77 23.84 -25.22
N ARG A 48 51.02 24.31 -26.22
CA ARG A 48 49.55 24.30 -26.21
C ARG A 48 49.00 22.88 -26.14
N GLN A 49 49.46 21.98 -27.02
CA GLN A 49 49.04 20.57 -27.03
C GLN A 49 49.36 19.88 -25.71
N ARG A 50 50.53 20.15 -25.12
CA ARG A 50 50.89 19.62 -23.80
C ARG A 50 49.95 20.11 -22.70
N SER A 51 49.57 21.39 -22.72
CA SER A 51 48.58 21.95 -21.78
C SER A 51 47.20 21.29 -21.94
N GLU A 52 46.75 21.11 -23.19
CA GLU A 52 45.48 20.43 -23.49
C GLU A 52 45.49 18.96 -23.03
N LEU A 53 46.60 18.24 -23.23
CA LEU A 53 46.78 16.87 -22.72
C LEU A 53 46.74 16.79 -21.19
N LEU A 54 47.36 17.75 -20.49
CA LEU A 54 47.31 17.79 -19.02
C LEU A 54 45.88 18.05 -18.53
N MET A 55 45.14 18.95 -19.19
CA MET A 55 43.74 19.20 -18.87
C MET A 55 42.86 17.97 -19.14
N ALA A 56 43.05 17.30 -20.28
CA ALA A 56 42.32 16.08 -20.60
C ALA A 56 42.62 14.96 -19.59
N ARG A 57 43.88 14.79 -19.19
CA ARG A 57 44.28 13.82 -18.18
C ARG A 57 43.65 14.11 -16.82
N LYS A 58 43.69 15.37 -16.37
CA LYS A 58 43.02 15.77 -15.13
C LYS A 58 41.53 15.45 -15.16
N ARG A 59 40.83 15.76 -16.25
CA ARG A 59 39.40 15.42 -16.39
C ARG A 59 39.17 13.91 -16.36
N ALA A 60 40.05 13.11 -16.95
CA ALA A 60 39.95 11.66 -16.88
C ALA A 60 40.13 11.13 -15.46
N ASP A 61 41.07 11.70 -14.69
CA ASP A 61 41.30 11.35 -13.29
C ASP A 61 40.10 11.75 -12.41
N ASP A 62 39.56 12.96 -12.60
CA ASP A 62 38.37 13.46 -11.90
C ASP A 62 37.14 12.57 -12.18
N LEU A 63 36.89 12.23 -13.45
CA LEU A 63 35.81 11.31 -13.84
C LEU A 63 35.99 9.90 -13.28
N SER A 64 37.22 9.41 -13.22
CA SER A 64 37.53 8.09 -12.65
C SER A 64 37.26 8.06 -11.14
N HIS A 65 37.56 9.15 -10.45
CA HIS A 65 37.24 9.31 -9.03
C HIS A 65 35.73 9.36 -8.79
N ASP A 66 35.00 10.15 -9.58
CA ASP A 66 33.55 10.24 -9.48
C ASP A 66 32.87 8.91 -9.78
N LEU A 67 33.35 8.17 -10.78
CA LEU A 67 32.88 6.81 -11.08
C LEU A 67 33.10 5.87 -9.89
N SER A 68 34.29 5.90 -9.29
CA SER A 68 34.62 5.08 -8.11
C SER A 68 33.71 5.40 -6.92
N LYS A 69 33.43 6.69 -6.70
CA LYS A 69 32.51 7.15 -5.65
C LYS A 69 31.08 6.66 -5.92
N LYS A 70 30.60 6.73 -7.17
CA LYS A 70 29.28 6.22 -7.54
C LYS A 70 29.15 4.71 -7.44
N ILE A 71 30.22 3.96 -7.76
CA ILE A 71 30.25 2.51 -7.55
C ILE A 71 30.10 2.19 -6.05
N ALA A 72 30.86 2.87 -5.18
CA ALA A 72 30.75 2.66 -3.73
C ALA A 72 29.36 3.02 -3.18
N GLU A 73 28.74 4.08 -3.69
CA GLU A 73 27.37 4.47 -3.34
C GLU A 73 26.35 3.41 -3.78
N LEU A 74 26.50 2.86 -4.99
CA LEU A 74 25.65 1.77 -5.49
C LEU A 74 25.79 0.50 -4.65
N GLU A 75 27.01 0.10 -4.29
CA GLU A 75 27.23 -1.06 -3.43
C GLU A 75 26.59 -0.89 -2.05
N LEU A 76 26.69 0.30 -1.48
CA LEU A 76 26.06 0.62 -0.19
C LEU A 76 24.53 0.52 -0.29
N LEU A 77 23.94 1.10 -1.33
CA LEU A 77 22.50 1.04 -1.57
C LEU A 77 22.03 -0.39 -1.83
N GLN A 78 22.79 -1.19 -2.59
CA GLN A 78 22.49 -2.59 -2.83
C GLN A 78 22.48 -3.39 -1.53
N ARG A 79 23.50 -3.22 -0.66
CA ARG A 79 23.50 -3.85 0.68
C ARG A 79 22.30 -3.42 1.51
N ARG A 80 21.94 -2.14 1.47
CA ARG A 80 20.76 -1.64 2.20
C ARG A 80 19.46 -2.26 1.70
N VAL A 81 19.32 -2.45 0.39
CA VAL A 81 18.16 -3.13 -0.20
C VAL A 81 18.10 -4.58 0.27
N THR A 82 19.21 -5.33 0.19
CA THR A 82 19.22 -6.73 0.63
C THR A 82 18.92 -6.89 2.12
N ASP A 83 19.40 -5.97 2.96
CA ASP A 83 19.11 -5.97 4.40
C ASP A 83 17.62 -5.72 4.67
N LEU A 84 17.02 -4.75 3.98
CA LEU A 84 15.59 -4.43 4.11
C LEU A 84 14.70 -5.56 3.59
N GLU A 85 15.08 -6.20 2.49
CA GLU A 85 14.40 -7.38 1.96
C GLU A 85 14.47 -8.56 2.95
N GLY A 86 15.62 -8.77 3.59
CA GLY A 86 15.79 -9.76 4.66
C GLY A 86 14.88 -9.47 5.86
N GLN A 87 14.87 -8.24 6.36
CA GLN A 87 13.99 -7.81 7.46
C GLN A 87 12.51 -8.03 7.13
N LEU A 88 12.07 -7.65 5.93
CA LEU A 88 10.69 -7.87 5.49
C LEU A 88 10.34 -9.37 5.41
N SER A 89 11.28 -10.19 4.96
CA SER A 89 11.09 -11.65 4.89
C SER A 89 10.94 -12.26 6.29
N ASP A 90 11.76 -11.82 7.24
CA ASP A 90 11.67 -12.28 8.63
C ASP A 90 10.38 -11.83 9.30
N GLU A 91 9.98 -10.56 9.16
CA GLU A 91 8.70 -10.08 9.68
C GLU A 91 7.52 -10.86 9.11
N ARG A 92 7.51 -11.14 7.79
CA ARG A 92 6.47 -11.95 7.15
C ARG A 92 6.39 -13.35 7.76
N ARG A 93 7.53 -13.99 7.98
CA ARG A 93 7.62 -15.33 8.59
C ARG A 93 7.08 -15.31 10.02
N ASP A 94 7.42 -14.28 10.80
CA ASP A 94 6.94 -14.14 12.17
C ASP A 94 5.43 -13.91 12.23
N PHE A 95 4.88 -13.05 11.36
CA PHE A 95 3.43 -12.85 11.26
C PHE A 95 2.70 -14.12 10.81
N GLU A 96 3.25 -14.87 9.85
CA GLU A 96 2.66 -16.13 9.41
C GLU A 96 2.66 -17.18 10.53
N ALA A 97 3.74 -17.25 11.31
CA ALA A 97 3.81 -18.13 12.49
C ALA A 97 2.79 -17.74 13.57
N GLN A 98 2.65 -16.44 13.87
CA GLN A 98 1.65 -15.95 14.83
C GLN A 98 0.22 -16.24 14.36
N LEU A 99 -0.05 -16.05 13.08
CA LEU A 99 -1.35 -16.32 12.49
C LEU A 99 -1.68 -17.82 12.49
N LEU A 100 -0.70 -18.68 12.24
CA LEU A 100 -0.86 -20.13 12.40
C LEU A 100 -1.17 -20.51 13.85
N PHE A 101 -0.43 -19.96 14.81
CA PHE A 101 -0.66 -20.18 16.23
C PHE A 101 -2.07 -19.75 16.66
N GLN A 102 -2.51 -18.55 16.25
CA GLN A 102 -3.87 -18.08 16.54
C GLN A 102 -4.94 -18.97 15.90
N ARG A 103 -4.74 -19.44 14.67
CA ARG A 103 -5.68 -20.37 14.02
C ARG A 103 -5.79 -21.69 14.78
N GLN A 104 -4.67 -22.22 15.26
CA GLN A 104 -4.67 -23.43 16.09
C GLN A 104 -5.40 -23.21 17.41
N GLU A 105 -5.19 -22.07 18.07
CA GLU A 105 -5.87 -21.76 19.32
C GLU A 105 -7.39 -21.57 19.13
N VAL A 106 -7.81 -20.93 18.03
CA VAL A 106 -9.23 -20.83 17.67
C VAL A 106 -9.84 -22.21 17.46
N GLU A 107 -9.13 -23.11 16.78
CA GLU A 107 -9.64 -24.47 16.56
C GLU A 107 -9.74 -25.25 17.86
N ARG A 108 -8.73 -25.16 18.73
CA ARG A 108 -8.74 -25.76 20.07
C ARG A 108 -9.95 -25.28 20.90
N LEU A 109 -10.22 -23.98 20.91
CA LEU A 109 -11.35 -23.39 21.64
C LEU A 109 -12.70 -23.83 21.06
N LYS A 110 -12.81 -24.04 19.74
CA LYS A 110 -14.02 -24.58 19.13
C LYS A 110 -14.25 -26.03 19.56
N GLU A 111 -13.21 -26.86 19.54
CA GLU A 111 -13.30 -28.25 19.98
C GLU A 111 -13.77 -28.33 21.44
N GLU A 112 -13.21 -27.49 22.32
CA GLU A 112 -13.61 -27.37 23.73
C GLU A 112 -15.07 -26.91 23.89
N LEU A 113 -15.51 -25.96 23.06
CA LEU A 113 -16.90 -25.50 23.05
C LEU A 113 -17.87 -26.59 22.57
N GLU A 114 -17.51 -27.33 21.53
CA GLU A 114 -18.30 -28.47 21.05
C GLU A 114 -18.42 -29.57 22.09
N GLU A 115 -17.35 -29.83 22.85
CA GLU A 115 -17.38 -30.77 23.97
C GLU A 115 -18.33 -30.31 25.07
N SER A 116 -18.27 -29.04 25.47
CA SER A 116 -19.20 -28.46 26.45
C SER A 116 -20.66 -28.55 25.99
N PHE A 117 -20.95 -28.34 24.71
CA PHE A 117 -22.31 -28.52 24.17
C PHE A 117 -22.79 -29.97 24.20
N ARG A 118 -21.89 -30.94 23.98
CA ARG A 118 -22.22 -32.37 24.14
C ARG A 118 -22.60 -32.67 25.59
N GLU A 119 -21.77 -32.26 26.55
CA GLU A 119 -22.04 -32.43 27.98
C GLU A 119 -23.34 -31.77 28.43
N PHE A 120 -23.61 -30.54 27.97
CA PHE A 120 -24.85 -29.82 28.27
C PHE A 120 -26.07 -30.55 27.72
N THR A 121 -25.98 -31.08 26.50
CA THR A 121 -27.08 -31.83 25.86
C THR A 121 -27.36 -33.12 26.63
N ASP A 122 -26.32 -33.84 27.05
CA ASP A 122 -26.46 -35.04 27.88
C ASP A 122 -27.13 -34.72 29.22
N LEU A 123 -26.70 -33.64 29.89
CA LEU A 123 -27.33 -33.18 31.12
C LEU A 123 -28.80 -32.78 30.89
N MET A 124 -29.10 -32.06 29.81
CA MET A 124 -30.48 -31.70 29.46
C MET A 124 -31.34 -32.95 29.23
N ASN A 125 -30.82 -33.97 28.55
CA ASN A 125 -31.52 -35.24 28.34
C ASN A 125 -31.85 -35.92 29.68
N THR A 126 -30.90 -35.97 30.62
CA THR A 126 -31.17 -36.50 31.97
C THR A 126 -32.25 -35.70 32.70
N LYS A 127 -32.23 -34.38 32.59
CA LYS A 127 -33.25 -33.51 33.18
C LYS A 127 -34.65 -33.78 32.59
N ILE A 128 -34.75 -33.94 31.27
CA ILE A 128 -36.02 -34.29 30.61
C ILE A 128 -36.54 -35.65 31.10
N ALA A 129 -35.67 -36.65 31.24
CA ALA A 129 -36.05 -37.96 31.79
C ALA A 129 -36.60 -37.84 33.22
N LEU A 130 -35.90 -37.09 34.08
CA LEU A 130 -36.36 -36.84 35.45
C LEU A 130 -37.70 -36.09 35.51
N ASP A 131 -37.91 -35.09 34.65
CA ASP A 131 -39.20 -34.39 34.56
C ASP A 131 -40.35 -35.34 34.17
N GLN A 132 -40.09 -36.26 33.23
CA GLN A 132 -41.05 -37.28 32.84
C GLN A 132 -41.38 -38.24 34.00
N GLU A 133 -40.37 -38.69 34.76
CA GLU A 133 -40.57 -39.50 35.97
C GLU A 133 -41.42 -38.76 37.01
N ILE A 134 -41.12 -37.48 37.27
CA ILE A 134 -41.89 -36.64 38.20
C ILE A 134 -43.35 -36.51 37.73
N LEU A 135 -43.58 -36.27 36.43
CA LEU A 135 -44.93 -36.18 35.86
C LEU A 135 -45.70 -37.50 36.01
N MET A 136 -45.04 -38.63 35.77
CA MET A 136 -45.63 -39.95 35.97
C MET A 136 -45.99 -40.17 37.45
N TYR A 137 -45.09 -39.85 38.38
CA TYR A 137 -45.34 -39.95 39.82
C TYR A 137 -46.54 -39.09 40.25
N ARG A 138 -46.64 -37.85 39.77
CA ARG A 138 -47.80 -36.98 40.02
C ARG A 138 -49.10 -37.62 39.52
N LYS A 139 -49.10 -38.15 38.29
CA LYS A 139 -50.29 -38.78 37.70
C LYS A 139 -50.74 -40.05 38.43
N MET A 140 -49.79 -40.85 38.92
CA MET A 140 -50.10 -42.03 39.75
C MET A 140 -50.72 -41.61 41.09
N LEU A 141 -50.17 -40.57 41.73
CA LEU A 141 -50.71 -40.03 42.98
C LEU A 141 -52.12 -39.45 42.79
N GLU A 142 -52.37 -38.68 41.73
CA GLU A 142 -53.70 -38.16 41.39
C GLU A 142 -54.73 -39.30 41.21
N GLY A 143 -54.32 -40.43 40.62
CA GLY A 143 -55.15 -41.63 40.48
C GLY A 143 -55.48 -42.29 41.81
N GLU A 144 -54.52 -42.37 42.74
CA GLU A 144 -54.75 -42.89 44.09
C GLU A 144 -55.62 -41.94 44.94
N GLU A 145 -55.38 -40.63 44.87
CA GLU A 145 -56.20 -39.60 45.54
C GLU A 145 -57.67 -39.66 45.08
N SER A 146 -57.89 -39.88 43.77
CA SER A 146 -59.22 -40.06 43.19
C SER A 146 -59.93 -41.32 43.71
N ARG A 147 -59.21 -42.44 43.88
CA ARG A 147 -59.77 -43.70 44.42
C ARG A 147 -60.12 -43.59 45.91
N LEU A 148 -59.36 -42.80 46.66
CA LEU A 148 -59.54 -42.61 48.09
C LEU A 148 -60.52 -41.47 48.45
N ASN A 149 -61.17 -40.84 47.46
CA ASN A 149 -62.01 -39.64 47.62
C ASN A 149 -61.31 -38.53 48.42
N LEU A 150 -59.98 -38.46 48.30
CA LEU A 150 -59.20 -37.36 48.85
C LEU A 150 -59.31 -36.23 47.83
N THR A 151 -60.43 -35.50 47.86
CA THR A 151 -60.59 -34.30 47.06
C THR A 151 -59.43 -33.37 47.42
N PRO A 152 -58.53 -33.00 46.48
CA PRO A 152 -57.54 -31.99 46.80
C PRO A 152 -58.29 -30.68 46.90
N ALA A 153 -58.31 -30.08 48.10
CA ALA A 153 -58.67 -28.68 48.24
C ALA A 153 -57.80 -27.90 47.26
N SER A 154 -58.44 -27.17 46.35
CA SER A 154 -57.82 -26.34 45.31
C SER A 154 -56.60 -25.63 45.88
N ARG A 155 -55.40 -26.11 45.55
CA ARG A 155 -54.18 -25.37 45.77
C ARG A 155 -54.01 -24.48 44.56
N ASP A 156 -54.28 -23.19 44.76
CA ASP A 156 -53.88 -22.13 43.84
C ASP A 156 -52.38 -22.23 43.59
N SER A 157 -52.02 -22.80 42.43
CA SER A 157 -50.65 -22.81 41.96
C SER A 157 -50.36 -21.47 41.30
N PRO A 158 -49.35 -20.69 41.77
CA PRO A 158 -49.05 -19.36 41.24
C PRO A 158 -48.35 -19.39 39.86
N PHE A 159 -48.25 -20.54 39.19
CA PHE A 159 -47.53 -20.71 37.93
C PHE A 159 -48.42 -21.07 36.74
N ASN A 160 -49.65 -20.54 36.70
CA ASN A 160 -50.50 -20.67 35.52
C ASN A 160 -50.12 -19.59 34.49
N ILE A 161 -49.11 -19.87 33.66
CA ILE A 161 -48.72 -18.99 32.55
C ILE A 161 -49.75 -19.17 31.43
N HIS A 162 -50.69 -18.24 31.36
CA HIS A 162 -51.57 -18.09 30.20
C HIS A 162 -50.73 -17.91 28.93
N THR A 163 -50.83 -18.86 27.99
CA THR A 163 -50.33 -18.72 26.63
C THR A 163 -51.09 -17.57 25.94
N VAL A 164 -50.45 -16.40 25.86
CA VAL A 164 -50.98 -15.25 25.14
C VAL A 164 -51.01 -15.58 23.65
N LYS A 165 -52.22 -15.66 23.07
CA LYS A 165 -52.45 -15.60 21.61
C LYS A 165 -51.86 -14.28 21.10
N ARG A 166 -50.66 -14.33 20.50
CA ARG A 166 -50.14 -13.23 19.68
C ARG A 166 -51.02 -13.09 18.44
N ARG A 167 -51.70 -11.93 18.34
CA ARG A 167 -52.32 -11.44 17.11
C ARG A 167 -51.25 -11.39 16.02
N ARG A 168 -51.53 -12.02 14.88
CA ARG A 168 -50.80 -11.80 13.63
C ARG A 168 -51.03 -10.34 13.24
N ILE A 169 -49.96 -9.54 13.25
CA ILE A 169 -49.91 -8.26 12.54
C ILE A 169 -49.51 -8.65 11.12
N ASP A 170 -50.47 -8.48 10.22
CA ASP A 170 -50.27 -8.49 8.78
C ASP A 170 -49.50 -7.21 8.46
N GLY A 171 -48.22 -7.37 8.12
CA GLY A 171 -47.28 -6.31 7.85
C GLY A 171 -46.47 -6.73 6.65
N ASP A 172 -46.96 -6.32 5.48
CA ASP A 172 -46.29 -6.42 4.18
C ASP A 172 -44.92 -5.72 4.27
N TYR A 173 -43.86 -6.52 4.38
CA TYR A 173 -42.47 -6.12 4.26
C TYR A 173 -41.83 -7.09 3.26
N ASP A 174 -41.64 -6.57 2.05
CA ASP A 174 -40.82 -7.18 1.01
C ASP A 174 -39.37 -7.18 1.49
N GLY A 175 -38.95 -8.34 2.03
CA GLY A 175 -37.68 -8.54 2.70
C GLY A 175 -37.01 -9.81 2.19
N ASP A 176 -36.02 -9.60 1.34
CA ASP A 176 -35.01 -10.51 0.80
C ASP A 176 -34.77 -11.77 1.64
N ASP A 177 -35.19 -12.91 1.08
CA ASP A 177 -35.07 -14.26 1.63
C ASP A 177 -33.60 -14.69 1.70
N SER A 178 -32.98 -14.53 2.87
CA SER A 178 -31.74 -15.22 3.22
C SER A 178 -32.05 -16.53 3.95
N THR A 179 -32.63 -17.47 3.21
CA THR A 179 -32.72 -18.87 3.61
C THR A 179 -31.32 -19.46 3.78
N VAL A 180 -30.95 -19.70 5.03
CA VAL A 180 -29.81 -20.53 5.43
C VAL A 180 -30.08 -21.98 4.98
N ASN A 181 -29.62 -22.32 3.77
CA ASN A 181 -29.67 -23.68 3.26
C ASN A 181 -28.50 -24.50 3.82
N LEU A 182 -28.85 -25.32 4.82
CA LEU A 182 -28.05 -26.36 5.43
C LEU A 182 -28.02 -27.62 4.55
N THR A 183 -27.49 -27.54 3.33
CA THR A 183 -27.18 -28.73 2.52
C THR A 183 -26.03 -28.42 1.56
N GLY A 184 -24.90 -29.10 1.76
CA GLY A 184 -23.79 -29.07 0.84
C GLY A 184 -24.21 -29.53 -0.55
N SER A 185 -24.24 -28.61 -1.51
CA SER A 185 -24.03 -28.88 -2.94
C SER A 185 -23.81 -27.57 -3.69
N SER A 186 -22.56 -27.42 -4.12
CA SER A 186 -21.99 -26.46 -5.03
C SER A 186 -22.93 -25.97 -6.13
N TYR A 187 -23.39 -24.72 -6.01
CA TYR A 187 -23.45 -23.81 -7.14
C TYR A 187 -22.53 -22.63 -6.80
N SER A 188 -21.35 -22.63 -7.40
CA SER A 188 -20.47 -21.46 -7.38
C SER A 188 -21.14 -20.38 -8.22
N SER A 189 -22.06 -19.63 -7.62
CA SER A 189 -22.39 -18.31 -8.15
C SER A 189 -21.09 -17.52 -8.09
N SER A 190 -20.45 -17.34 -9.25
CA SER A 190 -19.24 -16.54 -9.41
C SER A 190 -19.56 -15.06 -9.17
N ARG A 191 -19.95 -14.71 -7.94
CA ARG A 191 -19.86 -13.35 -7.43
C ARG A 191 -18.37 -13.06 -7.43
N SER A 192 -17.95 -12.23 -8.37
CA SER A 192 -16.58 -11.75 -8.46
C SER A 192 -16.20 -11.18 -7.09
N ARG A 193 -15.26 -11.81 -6.40
CA ARG A 193 -14.77 -11.28 -5.13
C ARG A 193 -14.02 -10.01 -5.45
N PHE A 194 -14.45 -8.89 -4.90
CA PHE A 194 -13.70 -7.64 -5.00
C PHE A 194 -12.82 -7.52 -3.76
N ALA A 195 -11.56 -7.16 -3.95
CA ALA A 195 -10.66 -6.73 -2.88
C ALA A 195 -10.60 -5.20 -2.90
N TYR A 196 -10.44 -4.60 -1.73
CA TYR A 196 -10.24 -3.16 -1.59
C TYR A 196 -8.82 -2.92 -1.11
N ARG A 197 -8.11 -2.04 -1.82
CA ARG A 197 -6.77 -1.59 -1.42
C ARG A 197 -6.86 -0.15 -0.96
N VAL A 198 -6.51 0.08 0.30
CA VAL A 198 -6.39 1.41 0.89
C VAL A 198 -4.92 1.82 0.85
N SER A 199 -4.61 2.95 0.24
CA SER A 199 -3.27 3.55 0.23
C SER A 199 -3.36 4.98 0.76
N SER A 200 -2.71 5.27 1.89
CA SER A 200 -2.70 6.60 2.50
C SER A 200 -1.28 7.15 2.59
N THR A 201 -1.15 8.46 2.38
CA THR A 201 0.09 9.23 2.48
C THR A 201 -0.19 10.44 3.36
N ALA A 202 0.56 10.58 4.44
CA ALA A 202 0.48 11.73 5.34
C ALA A 202 1.76 12.55 5.27
N ARG A 203 1.60 13.87 5.14
CA ARG A 203 2.67 14.88 5.21
C ARG A 203 2.67 15.59 6.56
N GLY A 204 1.50 15.69 7.18
CA GLY A 204 1.28 16.37 8.45
C GLY A 204 1.00 15.42 9.63
N PRO A 205 0.69 15.98 10.81
CA PRO A 205 0.48 15.23 12.06
C PRO A 205 -0.84 14.45 12.13
N VAL A 206 -1.71 14.60 11.13
CA VAL A 206 -3.01 13.93 11.05
C VAL A 206 -3.01 13.01 9.85
N GLU A 207 -3.44 11.78 10.06
CA GLU A 207 -3.49 10.76 9.03
C GLU A 207 -4.88 10.11 8.98
N PHE A 208 -5.16 9.44 7.88
CA PHE A 208 -6.36 8.62 7.76
C PHE A 208 -6.18 7.31 8.51
N PHE A 209 -7.24 6.85 9.18
CA PHE A 209 -7.26 5.55 9.81
C PHE A 209 -7.03 4.43 8.77
N LYS A 210 -6.32 3.36 9.16
CA LYS A 210 -5.89 2.27 8.25
C LYS A 210 -7.06 1.56 7.57
N GLU A 211 -8.21 1.53 8.23
CA GLU A 211 -9.46 0.97 7.72
C GLU A 211 -10.44 2.12 7.47
N GLN A 212 -10.65 2.48 6.21
CA GLN A 212 -11.69 3.43 5.80
C GLN A 212 -12.93 2.66 5.35
N ASP A 213 -14.09 3.28 5.54
CA ASP A 213 -15.34 2.71 5.08
C ASP A 213 -15.42 2.68 3.54
N ILE A 214 -15.79 1.53 3.02
CA ILE A 214 -15.95 1.28 1.57
C ILE A 214 -17.36 1.65 1.08
N HIS A 215 -18.28 1.89 2.00
CA HIS A 215 -19.69 2.16 1.71
C HIS A 215 -20.03 3.67 1.67
N GLY A 216 -19.06 4.55 1.95
CA GLY A 216 -19.29 6.00 1.98
C GLY A 216 -20.18 6.44 3.15
N LYS A 217 -20.12 5.75 4.28
CA LYS A 217 -20.88 6.05 5.50
C LYS A 217 -20.09 6.86 6.50
N TRP A 218 -18.77 6.69 6.55
CA TRP A 218 -17.92 7.49 7.42
C TRP A 218 -16.48 7.56 6.93
N ILE A 219 -15.77 8.59 7.38
CA ILE A 219 -14.33 8.76 7.17
C ILE A 219 -13.70 9.01 8.53
N LYS A 220 -12.62 8.29 8.83
CA LYS A 220 -11.97 8.40 10.15
C LYS A 220 -10.55 8.94 10.02
N ILE A 221 -10.27 9.99 10.79
CA ILE A 221 -8.95 10.60 10.91
C ILE A 221 -8.38 10.33 12.31
N TYR A 222 -7.06 10.28 12.41
CA TYR A 222 -6.35 10.12 13.67
C TYR A 222 -5.16 11.08 13.77
N ASN A 223 -4.91 11.60 14.96
CA ASN A 223 -3.73 12.41 15.25
C ASN A 223 -2.58 11.49 15.67
N SER A 224 -1.55 11.37 14.82
CA SER A 224 -0.34 10.57 15.07
C SER A 224 0.73 11.32 15.86
N SER A 225 0.55 12.63 16.07
CA SER A 225 1.51 13.47 16.78
C SER A 225 1.37 13.40 18.30
N THR A 226 2.38 13.94 18.98
CA THR A 226 2.41 14.07 20.45
C THR A 226 1.70 15.33 20.95
N GLU A 227 1.28 16.22 20.05
CA GLU A 227 0.67 17.51 20.38
C GLU A 227 -0.79 17.58 19.90
N GLU A 228 -1.55 18.50 20.49
CA GLU A 228 -2.92 18.77 20.06
C GLU A 228 -2.90 19.57 18.75
N VAL A 229 -3.59 19.08 17.73
CA VAL A 229 -3.63 19.72 16.40
C VAL A 229 -4.96 20.43 16.23
N ASN A 230 -4.92 21.72 15.90
CA ASN A 230 -6.10 22.49 15.55
C ASN A 230 -6.41 22.32 14.05
N LEU A 231 -7.55 21.71 13.73
CA LEU A 231 -8.02 21.55 12.35
C LEU A 231 -9.01 22.65 11.95
N GLY A 232 -8.98 23.78 12.65
CA GLY A 232 -9.84 24.91 12.38
C GLY A 232 -9.76 25.38 10.94
N SER A 233 -10.90 25.38 10.25
CA SER A 233 -11.02 25.76 8.83
C SER A 233 -10.37 24.81 7.81
N TRP A 234 -9.86 23.67 8.25
CA TRP A 234 -9.39 22.61 7.35
C TRP A 234 -10.55 22.04 6.55
N GLU A 235 -10.26 21.49 5.38
CA GLU A 235 -11.25 20.93 4.47
C GLU A 235 -10.95 19.46 4.16
N LEU A 236 -11.95 18.61 4.36
CA LEU A 236 -11.96 17.23 3.91
C LEU A 236 -12.66 17.17 2.55
N VAL A 237 -11.96 16.71 1.53
CA VAL A 237 -12.49 16.53 0.17
C VAL A 237 -12.59 15.04 -0.11
N HIS A 238 -13.79 14.58 -0.42
CA HIS A 238 -14.06 13.20 -0.82
C HIS A 238 -14.54 13.19 -2.27
N GLU A 239 -13.81 12.49 -3.13
CA GLU A 239 -14.13 12.33 -4.54
C GLU A 239 -14.33 10.84 -4.84
N ALA A 240 -15.52 10.47 -5.33
CA ALA A 240 -15.83 9.10 -5.73
C ALA A 240 -16.62 9.10 -7.04
N ASP A 241 -16.11 8.41 -8.06
CA ASP A 241 -16.76 8.21 -9.36
C ASP A 241 -17.40 9.49 -9.95
N GLY A 242 -16.72 10.64 -9.80
CA GLY A 242 -17.15 11.96 -10.30
C GLY A 242 -18.01 12.80 -9.34
N HIS A 243 -18.35 12.28 -8.15
CA HIS A 243 -19.03 13.02 -7.10
C HIS A 243 -18.04 13.57 -6.07
N GLU A 244 -17.97 14.89 -5.98
CA GLU A 244 -17.13 15.59 -5.00
C GLU A 244 -17.96 16.08 -3.81
N THR A 245 -17.48 15.78 -2.60
CA THR A 245 -18.08 16.20 -1.34
C THR A 245 -17.03 16.86 -0.47
N ARG A 246 -17.23 18.14 -0.15
CA ARG A 246 -16.36 18.91 0.75
C ARG A 246 -16.96 19.10 2.12
N PHE A 247 -16.20 18.81 3.17
CA PHE A 247 -16.56 19.08 4.55
C PHE A 247 -15.54 20.01 5.20
N LYS A 248 -16.00 21.04 5.92
CA LYS A 248 -15.13 22.02 6.56
C LYS A 248 -15.23 21.89 8.07
N PHE A 249 -14.11 21.76 8.75
CA PHE A 249 -14.05 21.69 10.20
C PHE A 249 -14.39 23.04 10.85
N SER A 250 -15.01 22.99 12.04
CA SER A 250 -15.26 24.19 12.83
C SER A 250 -13.94 24.87 13.22
N ARG A 251 -13.91 26.21 13.28
CA ARG A 251 -12.72 26.99 13.64
C ARG A 251 -12.14 26.64 15.01
N THR A 252 -12.96 26.09 15.91
CA THR A 252 -12.58 25.70 17.27
C THR A 252 -12.31 24.19 17.38
N PHE A 253 -12.26 23.46 16.27
CA PHE A 253 -12.06 22.02 16.31
C PHE A 253 -10.58 21.69 16.52
N SER A 254 -10.28 21.05 17.65
CA SER A 254 -8.96 20.52 17.97
C SER A 254 -9.01 19.02 18.23
N LEU A 255 -7.98 18.33 17.76
CA LEU A 255 -7.84 16.88 17.88
C LEU A 255 -6.65 16.55 18.78
N LYS A 256 -6.93 15.93 19.93
CA LYS A 256 -5.93 15.55 20.93
C LYS A 256 -4.98 14.47 20.41
N PRO A 257 -3.73 14.40 20.91
CA PRO A 257 -2.78 13.38 20.50
C PRO A 257 -3.31 11.97 20.77
N GLY A 258 -3.12 11.05 19.83
CA GLY A 258 -3.58 9.67 19.94
C GLY A 258 -5.10 9.48 19.89
N THR A 259 -5.88 10.51 19.57
CA THR A 259 -7.33 10.41 19.44
C THR A 259 -7.77 10.38 17.99
N THR A 260 -8.97 9.83 17.76
CA THR A 260 -9.59 9.73 16.43
C THR A 260 -10.83 10.59 16.35
N CYS A 261 -11.13 11.10 15.16
CA CYS A 261 -12.41 11.73 14.83
C CYS A 261 -13.05 10.99 13.66
N THR A 262 -14.32 10.61 13.82
CA THR A 262 -15.14 10.00 12.77
C THR A 262 -16.06 11.06 12.18
N ILE A 263 -15.94 11.29 10.87
CA ILE A 263 -16.83 12.15 10.11
C ILE A 263 -17.89 11.25 9.49
N TRP A 264 -19.13 11.41 9.91
CA TRP A 264 -20.27 10.62 9.45
C TRP A 264 -20.98 11.28 8.28
N SER A 265 -21.33 10.47 7.29
CA SER A 265 -22.24 10.84 6.21
C SER A 265 -23.65 11.07 6.77
N GLN A 266 -24.41 12.00 6.20
CA GLN A 266 -25.78 12.27 6.69
C GLN A 266 -26.73 11.09 6.49
N ASP A 267 -26.57 10.34 5.39
CA ASP A 267 -27.35 9.17 5.01
C ASP A 267 -26.86 7.87 5.67
N ALA A 268 -25.93 7.95 6.63
CA ALA A 268 -25.52 6.80 7.42
C ALA A 268 -26.57 6.51 8.50
N GLU A 269 -27.12 5.28 8.49
CA GLU A 269 -27.96 4.77 9.56
C GLU A 269 -27.15 4.67 10.86
N GLY A 270 -27.69 5.21 11.96
CA GLY A 270 -27.00 5.22 13.26
C GLY A 270 -25.86 6.24 13.38
N ASN A 271 -25.83 7.29 12.56
CA ASN A 271 -24.84 8.36 12.71
C ASN A 271 -24.89 9.01 14.11
N SER A 272 -23.72 9.41 14.62
CA SER A 272 -23.55 10.04 15.93
C SER A 272 -22.92 11.42 15.76
N HIS A 273 -23.43 12.42 16.49
CA HIS A 273 -22.86 13.76 16.54
C HIS A 273 -22.46 14.10 17.97
N ASN A 274 -21.21 13.79 18.31
CA ASN A 274 -20.59 14.08 19.59
C ASN A 274 -19.17 14.63 19.38
N PRO A 275 -19.03 15.92 18.99
CA PRO A 275 -17.71 16.51 18.80
C PRO A 275 -16.89 16.50 20.11
N PRO A 276 -15.58 16.22 20.08
CA PRO A 276 -14.74 16.13 18.88
C PRO A 276 -14.57 14.72 18.29
N SER A 277 -15.15 13.67 18.90
CA SER A 277 -14.96 12.28 18.46
C SER A 277 -15.79 11.91 17.24
N ASP A 278 -17.01 12.43 17.13
CA ASP A 278 -17.95 12.09 16.08
C ASP A 278 -18.64 13.33 15.52
N ILE A 279 -18.55 13.52 14.21
CA ILE A 279 -19.12 14.67 13.51
C ILE A 279 -19.96 14.20 12.33
N THR A 280 -21.29 14.33 12.43
CA THR A 280 -22.16 14.15 11.27
C THR A 280 -22.18 15.39 10.38
N MET A 281 -21.99 15.17 9.08
CA MET A 281 -22.12 16.21 8.06
C MET A 281 -23.57 16.67 7.92
N LYS A 282 -23.77 17.96 7.65
CA LYS A 282 -25.09 18.54 7.37
C LYS A 282 -25.25 18.76 5.87
N ASN A 283 -26.35 18.27 5.31
CA ASN A 283 -26.76 18.37 3.91
C ASN A 283 -25.75 17.82 2.91
N LYS A 284 -24.93 16.84 3.33
CA LYS A 284 -23.87 16.27 2.51
C LYS A 284 -23.66 14.80 2.89
N SER A 285 -23.33 14.01 1.88
CA SER A 285 -23.10 12.58 2.01
C SER A 285 -21.85 12.16 1.27
N PHE A 286 -21.11 11.19 1.80
CA PHE A 286 -20.08 10.50 1.03
C PHE A 286 -20.74 9.48 0.10
N HIS A 287 -20.02 9.12 -0.95
CA HIS A 287 -20.54 8.26 -2.01
C HIS A 287 -19.62 7.05 -2.15
N PRO A 288 -20.16 5.82 -2.23
CA PRO A 288 -19.33 4.66 -2.56
C PRO A 288 -18.83 4.79 -4.00
N GLY A 289 -17.60 4.35 -4.26
CA GLY A 289 -16.99 4.42 -5.60
C GLY A 289 -16.07 3.23 -5.89
N THR A 290 -15.71 3.08 -7.17
CA THR A 290 -14.70 2.09 -7.59
C THR A 290 -13.29 2.57 -7.25
N GLU A 291 -13.06 3.88 -7.42
CA GLU A 291 -11.85 4.57 -6.98
C GLU A 291 -12.30 5.80 -6.19
N VAL A 292 -12.00 5.79 -4.89
CA VAL A 292 -12.33 6.88 -3.98
C VAL A 292 -11.05 7.56 -3.56
N THR A 293 -11.00 8.88 -3.70
CA THR A 293 -9.91 9.73 -3.21
C THR A 293 -10.41 10.62 -2.10
N ILE A 294 -9.71 10.61 -0.97
CA ILE A 294 -10.01 11.42 0.20
C ILE A 294 -8.78 12.29 0.47
N LEU A 295 -8.97 13.59 0.56
CA LEU A 295 -7.93 14.58 0.85
C LEU A 295 -8.29 15.35 2.12
N LEU A 296 -7.27 15.63 2.92
CA LEU A 296 -7.36 16.60 4.00
C LEU A 296 -6.46 17.79 3.65
N LEU A 297 -7.10 18.94 3.49
CA LEU A 297 -6.46 20.22 3.18
C LEU A 297 -6.42 21.07 4.44
N ASP A 298 -5.32 21.79 4.65
CA ASP A 298 -5.24 22.75 5.74
C ASP A 298 -6.04 24.04 5.48
N ALA A 299 -5.89 25.03 6.37
CA ALA A 299 -6.56 26.32 6.24
C ALA A 299 -6.09 27.15 5.04
N ASP A 300 -4.88 26.90 4.53
CA ASP A 300 -4.28 27.57 3.38
C ASP A 300 -4.60 26.83 2.06
N GLY A 301 -5.19 25.64 2.15
CA GLY A 301 -5.57 24.79 1.01
C GLY A 301 -4.49 23.80 0.59
N GLU A 302 -3.43 23.64 1.37
CA GLU A 302 -2.35 22.70 1.10
C GLU A 302 -2.71 21.28 1.55
N GLU A 303 -2.27 20.27 0.77
CA GLU A 303 -2.53 18.86 1.06
C GLU A 303 -1.69 18.37 2.26
N GLN A 304 -2.40 17.96 3.31
CA GLN A 304 -1.80 17.42 4.54
C GLN A 304 -1.80 15.90 4.57
N THR A 305 -2.89 15.28 4.12
CA THR A 305 -2.96 13.83 3.97
C THR A 305 -3.90 13.44 2.85
N LYS A 306 -3.60 12.32 2.22
CA LYS A 306 -4.36 11.73 1.13
C LYS A 306 -4.60 10.26 1.42
N CYS A 307 -5.78 9.78 1.08
CA CYS A 307 -6.14 8.37 1.11
C CYS A 307 -6.82 8.02 -0.21
N THR A 308 -6.44 6.89 -0.78
CA THR A 308 -7.02 6.33 -2.00
C THR A 308 -7.53 4.94 -1.70
N VAL A 309 -8.80 4.68 -1.97
CA VAL A 309 -9.45 3.38 -1.82
C VAL A 309 -9.80 2.87 -3.21
N LYS A 310 -9.12 1.81 -3.65
CA LYS A 310 -9.34 1.19 -4.96
C LYS A 310 -10.00 -0.17 -4.82
N ARG A 311 -11.07 -0.39 -5.57
CA ARG A 311 -11.75 -1.67 -5.68
C ARG A 311 -11.18 -2.47 -6.84
N GLU A 312 -10.53 -3.59 -6.55
CA GLU A 312 -9.95 -4.50 -7.52
C GLU A 312 -10.72 -5.81 -7.60
N LYS A 313 -10.85 -6.37 -8.82
CA LYS A 313 -11.50 -7.66 -9.03
C LYS A 313 -10.50 -8.79 -8.73
N VAL A 314 -10.74 -9.57 -7.68
CA VAL A 314 -9.92 -10.73 -7.36
C VAL A 314 -10.29 -11.86 -8.30
N ARG A 315 -9.31 -12.34 -9.08
CA ARG A 315 -9.48 -13.57 -9.85
C ARG A 315 -9.52 -14.75 -8.87
N PRO A 316 -10.53 -15.62 -8.94
CA PRO A 316 -10.50 -16.84 -8.16
C PRO A 316 -9.29 -17.67 -8.59
N SER A 317 -8.38 -17.92 -7.66
CA SER A 317 -7.32 -18.92 -7.83
C SER A 317 -7.97 -20.29 -7.91
N VAL A 318 -8.11 -20.81 -9.13
CA VAL A 318 -8.55 -22.19 -9.36
C VAL A 318 -7.38 -23.09 -8.94
N VAL A 319 -7.47 -23.68 -7.76
CA VAL A 319 -6.60 -24.78 -7.37
C VAL A 319 -7.08 -25.99 -8.17
N ASN A 320 -6.40 -26.29 -9.27
CA ASN A 320 -6.66 -27.52 -10.03
C ASN A 320 -6.22 -28.71 -9.19
N PHE A 321 -7.17 -29.40 -8.58
CA PHE A 321 -6.98 -30.78 -8.16
C PHE A 321 -6.97 -31.65 -9.41
N ASP A 322 -5.79 -32.00 -9.91
CA ASP A 322 -5.63 -33.03 -10.93
C ASP A 322 -6.13 -34.37 -10.36
N ARG A 323 -7.36 -34.73 -10.72
CA ARG A 323 -7.86 -36.09 -10.56
C ARG A 323 -7.10 -36.99 -11.51
N LYS A 324 -6.10 -37.72 -10.98
CA LYS A 324 -5.50 -38.88 -11.65
C LYS A 324 -6.62 -39.83 -12.09
N SER A 325 -6.91 -39.87 -13.38
CA SER A 325 -7.72 -40.89 -14.01
C SER A 325 -6.90 -42.19 -14.05
N GLY A 326 -7.29 -43.14 -13.20
CA GLY A 326 -6.84 -44.52 -13.34
C GLY A 326 -7.52 -45.16 -14.54
N VAL A 327 -6.74 -45.52 -15.56
CA VAL A 327 -7.14 -46.53 -16.55
C VAL A 327 -6.04 -47.59 -16.57
N ARG A 328 -6.44 -48.82 -16.23
CA ARG A 328 -5.62 -50.03 -16.26
C ARG A 328 -5.44 -50.49 -17.70
N GLY A 329 -4.21 -50.87 -18.02
CA GLY A 329 -3.87 -52.13 -18.70
C GLY A 329 -4.22 -52.24 -20.18
N HIS A 330 -3.21 -52.12 -21.03
CA HIS A 330 -2.97 -53.16 -22.04
C HIS A 330 -1.47 -53.28 -22.30
N ASP A 331 -0.95 -54.48 -22.04
CA ASP A 331 0.39 -54.93 -22.39
C ASP A 331 0.58 -54.89 -23.91
N GLU A 332 1.73 -54.39 -24.38
CA GLU A 332 2.40 -54.96 -25.56
C GLU A 332 3.87 -54.50 -25.69
N LYS A 333 4.75 -55.45 -25.37
CA LYS A 333 6.07 -55.78 -25.95
C LYS A 333 7.05 -54.66 -26.34
N CYS A 334 8.14 -54.64 -25.56
CA CYS A 334 9.46 -54.15 -25.97
C CYS A 334 9.98 -54.86 -27.24
N HIS A 335 10.51 -54.07 -28.18
CA HIS A 335 11.59 -54.52 -29.06
C HIS A 335 12.66 -53.44 -29.11
N LEU A 336 13.82 -53.77 -28.54
CA LEU A 336 15.09 -53.11 -28.80
C LEU A 336 15.53 -53.46 -30.23
N MET A 337 15.90 -52.46 -31.02
CA MET A 337 17.12 -52.48 -31.84
C MET A 337 17.71 -51.07 -31.88
#